data_AF-A0A3B4DWM7-F1
#
_entry.id   AF-A0A3B4DWM7-F1
#
_cell.length_a   1.000
_cell.length_b   1.000
_cell.length_c   1.000
_cell.angle_alpha   90.00
_cell.angle_beta   90.00
_cell.angle_gamma   90.00
#
_symmetry.space_group_name_H-M   'P 1'
#
loop_
_entity.id
_entity.type
_entity.pdbx_description
1 polymer ?
#
loop_
_entity_poly.entity_id
_entity_poly.type
_entity_poly.pdbx_seq_one_letter_code
_entity_poly.pdbx_strand_id
1 'polypeptide(L)'
;MIVYVRFNSSHGFPVELEQGSSVADLKETVGRLQGVQPDQLRVIFAGRELHSDSTLQGCDLPEQSTVHVVLPPSSSARHSELVLQQRLGRGVNSLTRLDLSASRLHATSTGLAVILETDQSSAEDSDTQTEPKAHSSFYVFCKTVCRAVQPGKLRVRCRNCKQGTLTLSRGPSCWDDVLLPDRIHGVCQSQNCDGRVAEFYLKCAAHPTCDNDTSVALDLIMPNVRGVPCIACTDVMSPVLVAQCAERHVICLDCFQLYCVTRLNERQFIFDPVVGYSLPCAAGCPDSLIKEVHHFRVLGEEQYERYQRYAAEECLLQMGGVLCPAPGCGAGLLPEENLRRIQCELGDGLGCGFVFCGDCKEEYHEGECRQRNSPAAGGAVQGYVVDEEAALKARWEQASLETIEETTRPCPKCSVPVEKNGGCMHMVCPRAQCRFEWCWLCRVEWNRECMGNHWFG
;
A
#
# COMPACT_ATOMS: atom_id res chain seq x y z
N MET A 1 -21.97 4.36 28.85
CA MET A 1 -22.28 4.19 27.42
C MET A 1 -21.59 2.92 26.95
N ILE A 2 -22.30 2.04 26.24
CA ILE A 2 -21.72 0.81 25.67
C ILE A 2 -21.47 1.02 24.17
N VAL A 3 -20.26 0.68 23.72
CA VAL A 3 -19.88 0.66 22.29
C VAL A 3 -19.35 -0.72 21.91
N TYR A 4 -19.63 -1.18 20.70
CA TYR A 4 -19.11 -2.45 20.19
C TYR A 4 -17.80 -2.21 19.44
N VAL A 5 -16.71 -2.83 19.89
CA VAL A 5 -15.39 -2.68 19.28
C VAL A 5 -15.07 -3.89 18.41
N ARG A 6 -14.83 -3.66 17.12
CA ARG A 6 -14.27 -4.67 16.20
C ARG A 6 -12.76 -4.45 16.07
N PHE A 7 -11.98 -5.32 16.69
CA PHE A 7 -10.51 -5.33 16.61
C PHE A 7 -10.03 -6.56 15.83
N ASN A 8 -9.50 -6.35 14.63
CA ASN A 8 -9.00 -7.40 13.73
C ASN A 8 -9.92 -8.64 13.61
N SER A 9 -11.23 -8.46 13.73
CA SER A 9 -12.25 -9.51 13.73
C SER A 9 -13.57 -9.00 13.14
N SER A 10 -14.37 -9.92 12.59
CA SER A 10 -15.74 -9.64 12.17
C SER A 10 -16.72 -9.54 13.35
N HIS A 11 -16.33 -10.06 14.52
CA HIS A 11 -17.12 -10.00 15.75
C HIS A 11 -16.66 -8.80 16.60
N GLY A 12 -17.63 -8.00 17.03
CA GLY A 12 -17.38 -6.88 17.94
C GLY A 12 -17.65 -7.30 19.38
N PHE A 13 -16.80 -6.89 20.31
CA PHE A 13 -17.00 -7.09 21.74
C PHE A 13 -17.50 -5.78 22.40
N PRO A 14 -18.36 -5.86 23.43
CA PRO A 14 -18.86 -4.67 24.12
C PRO A 14 -17.76 -4.04 25.00
N VAL A 15 -17.64 -2.72 24.95
CA VAL A 15 -16.78 -1.91 25.83
C VAL A 15 -17.65 -0.89 26.55
N GLU A 16 -17.60 -0.89 27.87
CA GLU A 16 -18.30 0.07 28.72
C GLU A 16 -17.40 1.29 28.97
N LEU A 17 -17.91 2.48 28.67
CA LEU A 17 -17.21 3.76 28.85
C LEU A 17 -18.08 4.76 29.63
N GLU A 18 -17.43 5.69 30.32
CA GLU A 18 -18.10 6.76 31.06
C GLU A 18 -18.70 7.83 30.12
N GLN A 19 -19.70 8.56 30.61
CA GLN A 19 -20.27 9.69 29.84
C GLN A 19 -19.25 10.82 29.76
N GLY A 20 -18.79 11.15 28.55
CA GLY A 20 -17.78 12.20 28.30
C GLY A 20 -16.38 11.66 28.02
N SER A 21 -16.17 10.34 28.00
CA SER A 21 -14.90 9.74 27.59
C SER A 21 -14.45 10.21 26.20
N SER A 22 -13.15 10.30 26.03
CA SER A 22 -12.46 10.66 24.78
C SER A 22 -12.16 9.42 23.94
N VAL A 23 -11.77 9.65 22.69
CA VAL A 23 -11.25 8.59 21.82
C VAL A 23 -9.94 8.01 22.39
N ALA A 24 -9.15 8.80 23.12
CA ALA A 24 -7.96 8.31 23.82
C ALA A 24 -8.30 7.26 24.88
N ASP A 25 -9.35 7.47 25.68
CA ASP A 25 -9.79 6.52 26.71
C ASP A 25 -10.27 5.19 26.10
N LEU A 26 -10.93 5.26 24.94
CA LEU A 26 -11.32 4.07 24.17
C LEU A 26 -10.08 3.31 23.68
N LYS A 27 -9.08 4.01 23.13
CA LYS A 27 -7.79 3.39 22.73
C LYS A 27 -7.08 2.76 23.91
N GLU A 28 -7.09 3.40 25.08
CA GLU A 28 -6.46 2.84 26.29
C GLU A 28 -7.16 1.55 26.74
N THR A 29 -8.49 1.57 26.76
CA THR A 29 -9.29 0.41 27.16
C THR A 29 -9.09 -0.76 26.21
N VAL A 30 -9.13 -0.51 24.90
CA VAL A 30 -8.92 -1.55 23.88
C VAL A 30 -7.47 -2.02 23.87
N GLY A 31 -6.50 -1.12 24.02
CA GLY A 31 -5.08 -1.45 24.13
C GLY A 31 -4.79 -2.37 25.31
N ARG A 32 -5.42 -2.12 26.47
CA ARG A 32 -5.32 -2.97 27.66
C ARG A 32 -5.93 -4.36 27.43
N LEU A 33 -7.10 -4.42 26.80
CA LEU A 33 -7.78 -5.69 26.50
C LEU A 33 -7.04 -6.55 25.46
N GLN A 34 -6.39 -5.90 24.49
CA GLN A 34 -5.73 -6.58 23.37
C GLN A 34 -4.20 -6.72 23.55
N GLY A 35 -3.62 -6.11 24.60
CA GLY A 35 -2.18 -6.12 24.84
C GLY A 35 -1.36 -5.27 23.88
N VAL A 36 -1.95 -4.19 23.33
CA VAL A 36 -1.34 -3.30 22.34
C VAL A 36 -1.23 -1.88 22.91
N GLN A 37 -0.16 -1.15 22.56
CA GLN A 37 0.01 0.23 23.03
C GLN A 37 -1.07 1.16 22.44
N PRO A 38 -1.74 2.02 23.25
CA PRO A 38 -2.84 2.87 22.79
C PRO A 38 -2.45 3.78 21.61
N ASP A 39 -1.21 4.28 21.62
CA ASP A 39 -0.65 5.18 20.61
C ASP A 39 -0.55 4.55 19.22
N GLN A 40 -0.53 3.22 19.18
CA GLN A 40 -0.49 2.46 17.93
C GLN A 40 -1.88 2.19 17.38
N LEU A 41 -2.95 2.45 18.12
CA LEU A 41 -4.32 2.15 17.70
C LEU A 41 -4.94 3.32 16.93
N ARG A 42 -5.61 2.99 15.83
CA ARG A 42 -6.47 3.92 15.09
C ARG A 42 -7.92 3.51 15.30
N VAL A 43 -8.77 4.49 15.61
CA VAL A 43 -10.21 4.31 15.88
C VAL A 43 -10.98 4.85 14.69
N ILE A 44 -11.93 4.08 14.18
CA ILE A 44 -12.67 4.39 12.95
C ILE A 44 -14.15 4.26 13.23
N PHE A 45 -14.91 5.28 12.85
CA PHE A 45 -16.36 5.29 12.90
C PHE A 45 -16.93 5.86 11.61
N ALA A 46 -17.92 5.18 11.01
CA ALA A 46 -18.52 5.54 9.72
C ALA A 46 -17.50 5.79 8.58
N GLY A 47 -16.36 5.10 8.62
CA GLY A 47 -15.25 5.25 7.66
C GLY A 47 -14.32 6.45 7.87
N ARG A 48 -14.54 7.27 8.90
CA ARG A 48 -13.67 8.37 9.26
C ARG A 48 -12.79 7.95 10.45
N GLU A 49 -11.52 8.32 10.40
CA GLU A 49 -10.65 8.17 11.57
C GLU A 49 -11.03 9.21 12.62
N LEU A 50 -11.17 8.76 13.87
CA LEU A 50 -11.41 9.62 15.02
C LEU A 50 -10.08 9.97 15.70
N HIS A 51 -9.85 11.26 15.92
CA HIS A 51 -8.64 11.75 16.59
C HIS A 51 -8.72 11.57 18.11
N SER A 52 -7.58 11.33 18.75
CA SER A 52 -7.49 11.12 20.20
C SER A 52 -8.05 12.30 21.01
N ASP A 53 -7.94 13.52 20.48
CA ASP A 53 -8.40 14.76 21.13
C ASP A 53 -9.93 14.98 21.04
N SER A 54 -10.63 14.15 20.26
CA SER A 54 -12.07 14.24 20.09
C SER A 54 -12.81 13.50 21.20
N THR A 55 -13.90 14.10 21.70
CA THR A 55 -14.81 13.44 22.65
C THR A 55 -15.74 12.49 21.91
N LEU A 56 -16.14 11.38 22.53
CA LEU A 56 -17.05 10.43 21.88
C LEU A 56 -18.42 11.08 21.57
N GLN A 57 -18.88 12.00 22.42
CA GLN A 57 -20.09 12.81 22.16
C GLN A 57 -19.90 13.78 20.98
N GLY A 58 -18.71 14.37 20.80
CA GLY A 58 -18.41 15.25 19.66
C GLY A 58 -18.22 14.52 18.33
N CYS A 59 -18.09 13.18 18.37
CA CYS A 59 -17.98 12.32 17.18
C CYS A 59 -19.33 11.72 16.75
N ASP A 60 -20.45 12.18 17.32
CA ASP A 60 -21.80 11.64 17.09
C ASP A 60 -21.86 10.11 17.22
N LEU A 61 -21.21 9.55 18.26
CA LEU A 61 -21.27 8.11 18.58
C LEU A 61 -22.46 7.83 19.52
N PRO A 62 -23.63 7.36 19.01
CA PRO A 62 -24.72 6.94 19.86
C PRO A 62 -24.38 5.67 20.66
N GLU A 63 -25.15 5.42 21.71
CA GLU A 63 -25.06 4.18 22.48
C GLU A 63 -25.33 2.97 21.57
N GLN A 64 -24.58 1.88 21.77
CA GLN A 64 -24.57 0.67 20.93
C GLN A 64 -23.97 0.83 19.52
N SER A 65 -23.24 1.92 19.25
CA SER A 65 -22.48 2.08 17.99
C SER A 65 -21.37 1.04 17.84
N THR A 66 -21.10 0.62 16.61
CA THR A 66 -19.93 -0.21 16.27
C THR A 66 -18.76 0.66 15.83
N VAL A 67 -17.62 0.49 16.48
CA VAL A 67 -16.37 1.21 16.20
C VAL A 67 -15.31 0.19 15.79
N HIS A 68 -14.54 0.50 14.76
CA HIS A 68 -13.43 -0.35 14.32
C HIS A 68 -12.13 0.17 14.92
N VAL A 69 -11.39 -0.72 15.57
CA VAL A 69 -10.06 -0.40 16.09
C VAL A 69 -9.06 -1.24 15.33
N VAL A 70 -8.06 -0.58 14.75
CA VAL A 70 -7.07 -1.23 13.89
C VAL A 70 -5.67 -0.91 14.37
N LEU A 71 -4.77 -1.88 14.21
CA LEU A 71 -3.34 -1.70 14.37
C LEU A 71 -2.71 -1.54 12.98
N PRO A 72 -2.37 -0.31 12.53
CA PRO A 72 -1.65 -0.10 11.29
C PRO A 72 -0.25 -0.74 11.38
N PRO A 73 0.30 -1.24 10.27
CA PRO A 73 1.66 -1.74 10.24
C PRO A 73 2.65 -0.64 10.64
N SER A 74 3.71 -1.03 11.36
CA SER A 74 4.68 -0.13 12.00
C SER A 74 5.56 0.72 11.05
N SER A 75 5.19 0.89 9.79
CA SER A 75 6.02 1.54 8.77
C SER A 75 5.82 3.05 8.58
N SER A 76 4.96 3.73 9.35
CA SER A 76 4.66 5.14 9.07
C SER A 76 4.87 6.13 10.23
N ALA A 77 5.23 5.68 11.44
CA ALA A 77 5.29 6.55 12.63
C ALA A 77 6.69 6.81 13.22
N ARG A 78 7.80 6.47 12.53
CA ARG A 78 9.16 6.66 13.09
C ARG A 78 10.20 7.28 12.16
N HIS A 79 9.80 7.92 11.06
CA HIS A 79 10.77 8.47 10.11
C HIS A 79 11.15 9.95 10.33
N SER A 80 10.55 10.64 11.31
CA SER A 80 10.83 12.07 11.56
C SER A 80 11.58 12.39 12.86
N GLU A 81 11.87 11.42 13.75
CA GLU A 81 12.53 11.72 15.04
C GLU A 81 13.86 10.99 15.29
N LEU A 82 14.23 9.99 14.48
CA LEU A 82 15.44 9.19 14.71
C LEU A 82 16.70 9.65 13.93
N VAL A 83 16.62 10.70 13.11
CA VAL A 83 17.76 11.21 12.34
C VAL A 83 18.49 12.38 13.04
N LEU A 84 17.95 12.91 14.15
CA LEU A 84 18.52 14.07 14.86
C LEU A 84 19.12 13.78 16.24
N GLN A 85 18.94 12.58 16.82
CA GLN A 85 19.47 12.26 18.16
C GLN A 85 20.69 11.34 18.20
N GLN A 86 21.17 10.81 17.06
CA GLN A 86 22.34 9.93 17.03
C GLN A 86 23.67 10.67 16.79
N ARG A 87 23.83 11.86 17.41
CA ARG A 87 25.11 12.60 17.46
C ARG A 87 25.47 13.21 18.82
N LEU A 88 24.94 12.69 19.93
CA LEU A 88 25.44 13.04 21.26
C LEU A 88 25.49 11.81 22.19
N GLY A 89 26.71 11.29 22.42
CA GLY A 89 27.16 10.89 23.76
C GLY A 89 26.83 9.50 24.33
N ARG A 90 27.76 8.55 24.08
CA ARG A 90 28.54 7.80 25.09
C ARG A 90 27.84 6.74 25.98
N GLY A 91 28.35 5.50 25.93
CA GLY A 91 28.22 4.53 27.03
C GLY A 91 28.45 3.06 26.66
N VAL A 92 29.64 2.54 26.98
CA VAL A 92 30.17 1.21 26.64
C VAL A 92 29.56 0.10 27.51
N ASN A 93 29.31 -1.10 26.94
CA ASN A 93 29.78 -2.42 27.45
C ASN A 93 29.25 -3.63 26.63
N SER A 94 30.16 -4.28 25.89
CA SER A 94 30.52 -5.74 25.90
C SER A 94 29.42 -6.77 26.23
N LEU A 95 29.19 -7.91 25.56
CA LEU A 95 29.95 -8.96 24.82
C LEU A 95 28.87 -9.73 23.98
N THR A 96 29.08 -10.47 22.88
CA THR A 96 30.10 -11.46 22.51
C THR A 96 30.08 -11.67 20.98
N ARG A 97 31.26 -11.97 20.44
CA ARG A 97 31.60 -12.24 19.04
C ARG A 97 31.04 -13.56 18.49
N LEU A 98 30.81 -13.60 17.18
CA LEU A 98 31.37 -14.63 16.29
C LEU A 98 31.58 -14.04 14.88
N ASP A 99 32.85 -13.93 14.52
CA ASP A 99 33.39 -13.44 13.24
C ASP A 99 33.91 -14.67 12.48
N LEU A 100 33.46 -14.85 11.23
CA LEU A 100 33.99 -15.85 10.30
C LEU A 100 34.39 -15.14 9.01
N SER A 101 35.56 -14.51 9.07
CA SER A 101 36.27 -14.01 7.89
C SER A 101 37.15 -15.13 7.30
N ALA A 102 36.80 -15.58 6.09
CA ALA A 102 37.78 -16.17 5.17
C ALA A 102 37.20 -16.25 3.74
N SER A 103 37.51 -15.23 2.92
CA SER A 103 37.98 -15.43 1.54
C SER A 103 38.42 -14.08 0.97
N ARG A 104 39.72 -13.85 1.06
CA ARG A 104 40.44 -12.80 0.36
C ARG A 104 40.49 -13.14 -1.13
N LEU A 105 40.17 -12.18 -1.98
CA LEU A 105 40.90 -11.99 -3.24
C LEU A 105 41.17 -10.50 -3.44
N HIS A 106 42.45 -10.19 -3.66
CA HIS A 106 42.96 -8.87 -4.00
C HIS A 106 42.64 -8.53 -5.46
N ALA A 107 42.23 -7.30 -5.71
CA ALA A 107 42.52 -6.60 -6.95
C ALA A 107 42.72 -5.11 -6.64
N THR A 108 43.96 -4.68 -6.83
CA THR A 108 44.49 -3.33 -6.73
C THR A 108 43.98 -2.48 -7.90
N SER A 109 43.48 -1.26 -7.62
CA SER A 109 43.92 -0.09 -8.37
C SER A 109 43.63 1.19 -7.61
N THR A 110 44.67 2.00 -7.53
CA THR A 110 44.88 3.27 -6.84
C THR A 110 44.11 4.44 -7.47
N GLY A 111 43.62 5.35 -6.62
CA GLY A 111 43.13 6.67 -7.04
C GLY A 111 42.73 7.51 -5.83
N LEU A 112 43.65 8.35 -5.37
CA LEU A 112 43.65 9.11 -4.12
C LEU A 112 42.38 9.94 -3.84
N ALA A 113 41.98 9.91 -2.56
CA ALA A 113 41.21 10.97 -1.91
C ALA A 113 42.12 12.16 -1.58
N VAL A 114 41.68 13.38 -1.90
CA VAL A 114 42.25 14.62 -1.37
C VAL A 114 41.23 15.18 -0.39
N ILE A 115 41.60 15.18 0.88
CA ILE A 115 40.95 15.92 1.96
C ILE A 115 41.49 17.35 1.87
N LEU A 116 40.60 18.34 1.78
CA LEU A 116 40.92 19.72 2.12
C LEU A 116 39.83 20.24 3.05
N GLU A 117 40.17 20.35 4.34
CA GLU A 117 39.54 21.28 5.27
C GLU A 117 40.26 22.62 5.14
N THR A 118 39.52 23.72 4.97
CA THR A 118 39.92 25.05 5.46
C THR A 118 38.72 26.00 5.53
N ASP A 119 38.37 26.32 6.77
CA ASP A 119 37.92 27.59 7.38
C ASP A 119 37.05 28.64 6.67
N GLN A 120 35.95 28.92 7.38
CA GLN A 120 35.10 30.11 7.55
C GLN A 120 35.56 31.46 6.96
N SER A 121 34.68 32.10 6.17
CA SER A 121 34.18 33.47 6.43
C SER A 121 33.11 33.94 5.42
N SER A 122 32.05 34.56 5.98
CA SER A 122 31.13 35.59 5.43
C SER A 122 30.32 35.35 4.14
N ALA A 123 29.00 35.19 4.36
CA ALA A 123 27.83 35.74 3.66
C ALA A 123 27.94 36.19 2.20
N GLU A 124 27.11 35.60 1.33
CA GLU A 124 26.07 36.26 0.52
C GLU A 124 25.26 35.23 -0.30
N ASP A 125 23.99 35.57 -0.56
CA ASP A 125 22.93 34.78 -1.22
C ASP A 125 23.35 34.02 -2.50
N SER A 126 22.93 32.76 -2.62
CA SER A 126 22.32 32.22 -3.86
C SER A 126 21.98 30.72 -3.76
N ASP A 127 20.75 30.41 -4.15
CA ASP A 127 20.29 29.16 -4.78
C ASP A 127 20.78 27.83 -4.18
N THR A 128 20.03 27.33 -3.21
CA THR A 128 20.09 25.91 -2.83
C THR A 128 19.50 25.07 -3.96
N GLN A 129 20.36 24.62 -4.87
CA GLN A 129 20.10 23.44 -5.70
C GLN A 129 19.78 22.27 -4.75
N THR A 130 18.49 22.02 -4.59
CA THR A 130 18.00 20.84 -3.90
C THR A 130 18.39 19.66 -4.78
N GLU A 131 19.18 18.71 -4.27
CA GLU A 131 19.47 17.47 -5.00
C GLU A 131 18.16 16.86 -5.52
N PRO A 132 18.06 16.48 -6.81
CA PRO A 132 16.83 15.95 -7.37
C PRO A 132 16.52 14.60 -6.70
N LYS A 133 15.55 14.59 -5.78
CA LYS A 133 14.99 13.35 -5.22
C LYS A 133 14.68 12.40 -6.37
N ALA A 134 15.14 11.15 -6.26
CA ALA A 134 14.95 10.12 -7.27
C ALA A 134 13.44 9.91 -7.51
N HIS A 135 12.93 10.48 -8.60
CA HIS A 135 11.53 10.42 -8.96
C HIS A 135 11.26 9.07 -9.65
N SER A 136 10.73 8.11 -8.90
CA SER A 136 10.21 6.86 -9.48
C SER A 136 8.72 7.01 -9.76
N SER A 137 8.31 6.66 -10.97
CA SER A 137 6.92 6.59 -11.41
C SER A 137 6.26 5.26 -11.05
N PHE A 138 7.03 4.26 -10.63
CA PHE A 138 6.54 2.91 -10.41
C PHE A 138 6.61 2.51 -8.95
N TYR A 139 5.62 1.76 -8.48
CA TYR A 139 5.59 1.18 -7.15
C TYR A 139 5.41 -0.34 -7.22
N VAL A 140 6.05 -1.03 -6.28
CA VAL A 140 5.98 -2.48 -6.13
C VAL A 140 5.79 -2.86 -4.67
N PHE A 141 5.22 -4.03 -4.41
CA PHE A 141 5.31 -4.65 -3.09
C PHE A 141 6.57 -5.52 -2.99
N CYS A 142 7.54 -5.12 -2.18
CA CYS A 142 8.74 -5.92 -1.94
C CYS A 142 8.47 -6.97 -0.86
N LYS A 143 8.38 -8.24 -1.28
CA LYS A 143 8.07 -9.38 -0.39
C LYS A 143 9.26 -9.91 0.43
N THR A 144 10.49 -9.60 0.02
CA THR A 144 11.69 -10.26 0.55
C THR A 144 12.31 -9.47 1.71
N VAL A 145 12.78 -8.26 1.42
CA VAL A 145 13.57 -7.47 2.37
C VAL A 145 12.69 -6.42 3.06
N CYS A 146 11.91 -5.64 2.30
CA CYS A 146 11.21 -4.48 2.86
C CYS A 146 9.85 -4.84 3.48
N ARG A 147 9.16 -5.86 2.98
CA ARG A 147 7.77 -6.24 3.35
C ARG A 147 6.79 -5.06 3.29
N ALA A 148 7.00 -4.18 2.32
CA ALA A 148 6.26 -2.92 2.19
C ALA A 148 6.21 -2.47 0.72
N VAL A 149 5.33 -1.51 0.45
CA VAL A 149 5.30 -0.79 -0.83
C VAL A 149 6.57 0.05 -0.96
N GLN A 150 7.26 -0.11 -2.08
CA GLN A 150 8.53 0.56 -2.36
C GLN A 150 8.54 1.07 -3.80
N PRO A 151 9.38 2.09 -4.11
CA PRO A 151 9.64 2.46 -5.48
C PRO A 151 10.15 1.24 -6.28
N GLY A 152 9.60 1.08 -7.47
CA GLY A 152 9.92 0.02 -8.42
C GLY A 152 10.94 0.48 -9.45
N LYS A 153 11.69 -0.49 -9.99
CA LYS A 153 12.53 -0.34 -11.18
C LYS A 153 12.00 -1.24 -12.28
N LEU A 154 11.53 -0.62 -13.37
CA LEU A 154 11.09 -1.34 -14.57
C LEU A 154 12.29 -1.92 -15.32
N ARG A 155 12.15 -3.16 -15.77
CA ARG A 155 13.14 -3.88 -16.56
C ARG A 155 12.46 -4.66 -17.67
N VAL A 156 13.25 -5.01 -18.68
CA VAL A 156 12.79 -5.78 -19.82
C VAL A 156 13.77 -6.90 -20.13
N ARG A 157 13.24 -8.04 -20.58
CA ARG A 157 14.01 -9.19 -21.05
C ARG A 157 13.32 -9.84 -22.24
N CYS A 158 14.04 -10.66 -22.98
CA CYS A 158 13.46 -11.52 -24.01
C CYS A 158 12.56 -12.58 -23.36
N ARG A 159 11.31 -12.69 -23.82
CA ARG A 159 10.36 -13.68 -23.28
C ARG A 159 10.86 -15.12 -23.41
N ASN A 160 11.59 -15.42 -24.50
CA ASN A 160 12.05 -16.77 -24.84
C ASN A 160 13.27 -17.19 -24.02
N CYS A 161 14.38 -16.43 -24.07
CA CYS A 161 15.62 -16.79 -23.39
C CYS A 161 15.78 -16.19 -21.98
N LYS A 162 14.87 -15.30 -21.56
CA LYS A 162 14.88 -14.58 -20.28
C LYS A 162 16.10 -13.67 -20.04
N GLN A 163 16.90 -13.41 -21.08
CA GLN A 163 18.06 -12.51 -20.99
C GLN A 163 17.67 -11.05 -21.31
N GLY A 164 18.36 -10.10 -20.68
CA GLY A 164 18.23 -8.66 -20.92
C GLY A 164 18.87 -8.17 -22.23
N THR A 165 18.85 -8.99 -23.28
CA THR A 165 19.51 -8.75 -24.58
C THR A 165 18.51 -8.42 -25.69
N LEU A 166 17.26 -8.08 -25.33
CA LEU A 166 16.23 -7.73 -26.30
C LEU A 166 16.29 -6.23 -26.62
N THR A 167 16.53 -5.90 -27.89
CA THR A 167 16.42 -4.52 -28.37
C THR A 167 14.98 -4.24 -28.79
N LEU A 168 14.34 -3.27 -28.15
CA LEU A 168 12.94 -2.95 -28.41
C LEU A 168 12.77 -2.15 -29.71
N SER A 169 11.66 -2.40 -30.41
CA SER A 169 11.23 -1.58 -31.55
C SER A 169 10.73 -0.19 -31.13
N ARG A 170 10.11 -0.11 -29.95
CA ARG A 170 9.68 1.11 -29.27
C ARG A 170 9.71 0.93 -27.76
N GLY A 171 9.85 2.01 -27.01
CA GLY A 171 9.67 2.01 -25.55
C GLY A 171 8.19 1.85 -25.15
N PRO A 172 7.92 1.38 -23.92
CA PRO A 172 6.59 1.41 -23.33
C PRO A 172 6.13 2.85 -23.10
N SER A 173 4.83 3.07 -23.28
CA SER A 173 4.19 4.38 -23.14
C SER A 173 3.06 4.41 -22.10
N CYS A 174 2.63 3.25 -21.61
CA CYS A 174 1.57 3.10 -20.61
C CYS A 174 1.69 1.75 -19.88
N TRP A 175 0.86 1.52 -18.87
CA TRP A 175 0.81 0.24 -18.14
C TRP A 175 0.42 -0.95 -19.02
N ASP A 176 -0.49 -0.77 -19.98
CA ASP A 176 -0.91 -1.86 -20.89
C ASP A 176 0.26 -2.43 -21.70
N ASP A 177 1.20 -1.57 -22.13
CA ASP A 177 2.41 -1.99 -22.84
C ASP A 177 3.32 -2.91 -22.02
N VAL A 178 3.23 -2.83 -20.68
CA VAL A 178 4.09 -3.50 -19.71
C VAL A 178 3.42 -4.73 -19.09
N LEU A 179 2.14 -4.61 -18.74
CA LEU A 179 1.40 -5.65 -18.02
C LEU A 179 0.80 -6.70 -18.97
N LEU A 180 0.37 -6.30 -20.17
CA LEU A 180 -0.22 -7.23 -21.12
C LEU A 180 0.87 -7.92 -21.95
N PRO A 181 0.82 -9.26 -22.09
CA PRO A 181 1.79 -9.97 -22.90
C PRO A 181 1.68 -9.58 -24.38
N ASP A 182 2.78 -9.76 -25.13
CA ASP A 182 2.83 -9.62 -26.59
C ASP A 182 2.50 -8.23 -27.16
N ARG A 183 2.52 -7.17 -26.33
CA ARG A 183 2.29 -5.78 -26.78
C ARG A 183 3.50 -5.15 -27.45
N ILE A 184 4.69 -5.37 -26.90
CA ILE A 184 5.93 -4.79 -27.40
C ILE A 184 6.84 -5.88 -27.97
N HIS A 185 7.36 -5.57 -29.15
CA HIS A 185 8.22 -6.46 -29.92
C HIS A 185 9.64 -5.89 -30.03
N GLY A 186 10.59 -6.78 -30.27
CA GLY A 186 11.99 -6.46 -30.43
C GLY A 186 12.75 -7.56 -31.15
N VAL A 187 14.07 -7.45 -31.15
CA VAL A 187 14.97 -8.49 -31.68
C VAL A 187 15.97 -8.86 -30.60
N CYS A 188 15.99 -10.15 -30.22
CA CYS A 188 16.95 -10.65 -29.24
C CYS A 188 18.34 -10.73 -29.84
N GLN A 189 19.33 -10.20 -29.13
CA GLN A 189 20.74 -10.20 -29.53
C GLN A 189 21.51 -11.40 -28.94
N SER A 190 20.82 -12.34 -28.28
CA SER A 190 21.45 -13.53 -27.70
C SER A 190 21.79 -14.56 -28.79
N GLN A 191 22.89 -15.29 -28.59
CA GLN A 191 23.29 -16.37 -29.50
C GLN A 191 22.22 -17.47 -29.47
N ASN A 192 21.76 -17.90 -30.65
CA ASN A 192 20.73 -18.93 -30.83
C ASN A 192 19.35 -18.58 -30.21
N CYS A 193 18.96 -17.31 -30.22
CA CYS A 193 17.62 -16.90 -29.80
C CYS A 193 16.90 -16.04 -30.85
N ASP A 194 15.85 -16.59 -31.46
CA ASP A 194 14.97 -15.87 -32.39
C ASP A 194 13.79 -15.18 -31.69
N GLY A 195 13.94 -14.88 -30.40
CA GLY A 195 12.89 -14.28 -29.58
C GLY A 195 12.58 -12.84 -30.03
N ARG A 196 11.29 -12.55 -30.24
CA ARG A 196 10.81 -11.23 -30.70
C ARG A 196 9.92 -10.49 -29.72
N VAL A 197 9.61 -11.09 -28.58
CA VAL A 197 8.63 -10.57 -27.63
C VAL A 197 9.35 -10.04 -26.39
N ALA A 198 8.96 -8.83 -25.98
CA ALA A 198 9.37 -8.23 -24.73
C ALA A 198 8.58 -8.80 -23.55
N GLU A 199 9.29 -9.15 -22.49
CA GLU A 199 8.73 -9.45 -21.19
C GLU A 199 9.24 -8.40 -20.21
N PHE A 200 8.32 -7.58 -19.71
CA PHE A 200 8.64 -6.60 -18.67
C PHE A 200 8.46 -7.21 -17.28
N TYR A 201 9.24 -6.71 -16.34
CA TYR A 201 9.12 -7.07 -14.93
C TYR A 201 9.63 -5.92 -14.07
N LEU A 202 9.16 -5.84 -12.84
CA LEU A 202 9.61 -4.84 -11.88
C LEU A 202 10.42 -5.47 -10.75
N LYS A 203 11.29 -4.65 -10.16
CA LYS A 203 12.12 -4.98 -9.01
C LYS A 203 12.03 -3.88 -7.96
N CYS A 204 12.28 -4.22 -6.70
CA CYS A 204 12.43 -3.22 -5.65
C CYS A 204 13.62 -2.30 -5.94
N ALA A 205 13.43 -0.98 -5.81
CA ALA A 205 14.50 0.00 -5.99
C ALA A 205 15.31 0.25 -4.71
N ALA A 206 14.75 -0.07 -3.54
CA ALA A 206 15.28 0.29 -2.22
C ALA A 206 16.51 -0.52 -1.78
N HIS A 207 16.78 -1.66 -2.43
CA HIS A 207 17.95 -2.49 -2.16
C HIS A 207 18.45 -3.15 -3.46
N PRO A 208 19.70 -3.64 -3.48
CA PRO A 208 20.18 -4.50 -4.57
C PRO A 208 19.31 -5.76 -4.69
N THR A 209 18.95 -6.11 -5.92
CA THR A 209 18.09 -7.27 -6.26
C THR A 209 18.74 -8.09 -7.38
N CYS A 210 18.76 -9.42 -7.26
CA CYS A 210 19.18 -10.30 -8.34
C CYS A 210 18.16 -10.33 -9.48
N ASP A 211 18.51 -10.89 -10.65
CA ASP A 211 17.62 -10.92 -11.84
C ASP A 211 16.37 -11.78 -11.70
N ASN A 212 16.38 -12.72 -10.77
CA ASN A 212 15.23 -13.56 -10.48
C ASN A 212 14.30 -12.97 -9.39
N ASP A 213 14.76 -11.96 -8.65
CA ASP A 213 13.97 -11.32 -7.60
C ASP A 213 13.04 -10.27 -8.21
N THR A 214 11.89 -10.75 -8.68
CA THR A 214 10.83 -9.93 -9.27
C THR A 214 9.77 -9.56 -8.24
N SER A 215 9.29 -8.32 -8.32
CA SER A 215 8.21 -7.78 -7.49
C SER A 215 7.01 -7.46 -8.35
N VAL A 216 5.81 -7.63 -7.79
CA VAL A 216 4.55 -7.35 -8.49
C VAL A 216 4.36 -5.84 -8.62
N ALA A 217 3.97 -5.38 -9.81
CA ALA A 217 3.63 -3.99 -10.06
C ALA A 217 2.33 -3.62 -9.35
N LEU A 218 2.30 -2.45 -8.73
CA LEU A 218 1.09 -1.87 -8.15
C LEU A 218 0.69 -0.69 -9.05
N ASP A 219 0.01 -0.99 -10.16
CA ASP A 219 -0.28 -0.05 -11.24
C ASP A 219 -1.26 1.07 -10.85
N LEU A 220 -2.04 0.87 -9.79
CA LEU A 220 -2.93 1.90 -9.25
C LEU A 220 -2.20 2.88 -8.32
N ILE A 221 -1.00 2.53 -7.83
CA ILE A 221 -0.22 3.39 -6.93
C ILE A 221 0.69 4.28 -7.76
N MET A 222 0.50 5.58 -7.62
CA MET A 222 1.22 6.60 -8.40
C MET A 222 1.81 7.68 -7.50
N PRO A 223 2.91 8.32 -7.91
CA PRO A 223 3.42 9.49 -7.21
C PRO A 223 2.44 10.65 -7.40
N ASN A 224 2.09 11.36 -6.32
CA ASN A 224 1.12 12.45 -6.37
C ASN A 224 1.76 13.77 -6.84
N VAL A 225 2.26 13.79 -8.06
CA VAL A 225 2.88 14.98 -8.67
C VAL A 225 1.90 16.11 -8.91
N ARG A 226 0.60 15.80 -8.92
CA ARG A 226 -0.51 16.74 -9.15
C ARG A 226 -0.98 17.42 -7.86
N GLY A 227 -0.49 16.99 -6.69
CA GLY A 227 -0.92 17.53 -5.40
C GLY A 227 -2.41 17.32 -5.12
N VAL A 228 -3.01 16.24 -5.62
CA VAL A 228 -4.44 15.96 -5.47
C VAL A 228 -4.70 15.48 -4.02
N PRO A 229 -5.66 16.09 -3.30
CA PRO A 229 -5.96 15.69 -1.93
C PRO A 229 -6.60 14.28 -1.88
N CYS A 230 -6.39 13.59 -0.76
CA CYS A 230 -7.02 12.31 -0.46
C CYS A 230 -8.54 12.47 -0.32
N ILE A 231 -9.31 11.55 -0.91
CA ILE A 231 -10.78 11.53 -0.81
C ILE A 231 -11.32 11.37 0.62
N ALA A 232 -10.50 10.80 1.50
CA ALA A 232 -10.91 10.44 2.85
C ALA A 232 -10.48 11.47 3.90
N CYS A 233 -9.17 11.77 3.97
CA CYS A 233 -8.61 12.69 4.95
C CYS A 233 -8.37 14.10 4.42
N THR A 234 -8.58 14.35 3.12
CA THR A 234 -8.33 15.64 2.44
C THR A 234 -6.87 16.11 2.41
N ASP A 235 -5.94 15.37 3.02
CA ASP A 235 -4.52 15.67 2.98
C ASP A 235 -3.87 15.36 1.62
N VAL A 236 -2.86 16.14 1.26
CA VAL A 236 -2.04 15.90 0.07
C VAL A 236 -0.85 15.02 0.43
N MET A 237 -0.94 13.73 0.09
CA MET A 237 0.06 12.71 0.41
C MET A 237 0.69 12.14 -0.87
N SER A 238 1.85 11.48 -0.75
CA SER A 238 2.48 10.75 -1.85
C SER A 238 3.27 9.54 -1.31
N PRO A 239 3.14 8.34 -1.91
CA PRO A 239 2.28 8.00 -3.04
C PRO A 239 0.79 7.91 -2.69
N VAL A 240 -0.05 7.83 -3.73
CA VAL A 240 -1.49 7.68 -3.62
C VAL A 240 -1.97 6.54 -4.51
N LEU A 241 -3.09 5.92 -4.15
CA LEU A 241 -3.81 4.97 -5.01
C LEU A 241 -4.88 5.74 -5.80
N VAL A 242 -4.95 5.50 -7.10
CA VAL A 242 -5.95 6.09 -7.99
C VAL A 242 -6.90 5.01 -8.48
N ALA A 243 -8.17 5.12 -8.10
CA ALA A 243 -9.19 4.15 -8.44
C ALA A 243 -9.49 4.17 -9.95
N GLN A 244 -9.85 3.01 -10.50
CA GLN A 244 -10.27 2.85 -11.91
C GLN A 244 -11.76 3.21 -12.13
N CYS A 245 -12.28 4.18 -11.38
CA CYS A 245 -13.63 4.74 -11.62
C CYS A 245 -13.57 5.86 -12.67
N ALA A 246 -14.74 6.25 -13.21
CA ALA A 246 -14.85 7.35 -14.18
C ALA A 246 -14.23 8.67 -13.69
N GLU A 247 -14.34 8.96 -12.40
CA GLU A 247 -13.80 10.19 -11.79
C GLU A 247 -12.33 10.06 -11.32
N ARG A 248 -11.75 8.85 -11.42
CA ARG A 248 -10.39 8.53 -10.99
C ARG A 248 -10.05 9.07 -9.60
N HIS A 249 -10.87 8.71 -8.63
CA HIS A 249 -10.71 9.16 -7.24
C HIS A 249 -9.36 8.74 -6.65
N VAL A 250 -8.77 9.65 -5.89
CA VAL A 250 -7.46 9.53 -5.24
C VAL A 250 -7.64 9.23 -3.76
N ILE A 251 -6.93 8.22 -3.26
CA ILE A 251 -6.88 7.89 -1.82
C ILE A 251 -5.43 7.66 -1.39
N CYS A 252 -5.02 8.24 -0.26
CA CYS A 252 -3.69 7.98 0.29
C CYS A 252 -3.59 6.54 0.81
N LEU A 253 -2.37 5.98 0.89
CA LEU A 253 -2.19 4.58 1.28
C LEU A 253 -2.68 4.29 2.71
N ASP A 254 -2.53 5.23 3.64
CA ASP A 254 -2.98 5.06 5.02
C ASP A 254 -4.51 5.00 5.13
N CYS A 255 -5.22 5.80 4.32
CA CYS A 255 -6.69 5.75 4.24
C CYS A 255 -7.17 4.53 3.46
N PHE A 256 -6.41 4.09 2.45
CA PHE A 256 -6.74 2.87 1.71
C PHE A 256 -6.60 1.61 2.59
N GLN A 257 -5.54 1.54 3.41
CA GLN A 257 -5.41 0.49 4.43
C GLN A 257 -6.61 0.50 5.37
N LEU A 258 -6.97 1.69 5.86
CA LEU A 258 -8.12 1.88 6.76
C LEU A 258 -9.42 1.35 6.13
N TYR A 259 -9.71 1.81 4.92
CA TYR A 259 -10.86 1.40 4.12
C TYR A 259 -10.92 -0.13 3.98
N CYS A 260 -9.81 -0.76 3.58
CA CYS A 260 -9.75 -2.21 3.40
C CYS A 260 -9.98 -2.97 4.71
N VAL A 261 -9.36 -2.56 5.82
CA VAL A 261 -9.54 -3.24 7.12
C VAL A 261 -10.96 -3.07 7.65
N THR A 262 -11.56 -1.88 7.52
CA THR A 262 -12.97 -1.67 7.89
C THR A 262 -13.88 -2.61 7.11
N ARG A 263 -13.74 -2.67 5.77
CA ARG A 263 -14.56 -3.55 4.93
C ARG A 263 -14.31 -5.04 5.18
N LEU A 264 -13.09 -5.42 5.58
CA LEU A 264 -12.77 -6.79 5.97
C LEU A 264 -13.50 -7.17 7.27
N ASN A 265 -13.49 -6.27 8.26
CA ASN A 265 -14.19 -6.46 9.54
C ASN A 265 -15.71 -6.39 9.40
N GLU A 266 -16.23 -5.65 8.42
CA GLU A 266 -17.66 -5.57 8.10
C GLU A 266 -18.15 -6.70 7.18
N ARG A 267 -17.23 -7.51 6.67
CA ARG A 267 -17.48 -8.54 5.65
C ARG A 267 -18.18 -7.99 4.41
N GLN A 268 -17.62 -6.92 3.85
CA GLN A 268 -18.17 -6.18 2.71
C GLN A 268 -17.25 -6.18 1.47
N PHE A 269 -16.37 -7.18 1.36
CA PHE A 269 -15.71 -7.45 0.09
C PHE A 269 -16.72 -7.99 -0.92
N ILE A 270 -16.63 -7.52 -2.16
CA ILE A 270 -17.53 -7.88 -3.25
C ILE A 270 -16.89 -9.03 -4.03
N PHE A 271 -17.64 -10.11 -4.23
CA PHE A 271 -17.20 -11.22 -5.08
C PHE A 271 -17.43 -10.88 -6.56
N ASP A 272 -16.37 -10.97 -7.35
CA ASP A 272 -16.40 -10.95 -8.81
C ASP A 272 -15.95 -12.32 -9.36
N PRO A 273 -16.62 -12.91 -10.37
CA PRO A 273 -16.29 -14.23 -10.88
C PRO A 273 -14.88 -14.37 -11.48
N VAL A 274 -14.28 -13.27 -11.95
CA VAL A 274 -12.97 -13.29 -12.61
C VAL A 274 -11.86 -12.86 -11.65
N VAL A 275 -12.13 -11.85 -10.82
CA VAL A 275 -11.14 -11.27 -9.90
C VAL A 275 -11.12 -12.01 -8.55
N GLY A 276 -12.25 -12.56 -8.12
CA GLY A 276 -12.47 -13.03 -6.75
C GLY A 276 -13.01 -11.91 -5.85
N TYR A 277 -12.70 -11.97 -4.55
CA TYR A 277 -13.13 -10.94 -3.61
C TYR A 277 -12.29 -9.67 -3.75
N SER A 278 -12.93 -8.52 -3.98
CA SER A 278 -12.25 -7.24 -4.13
C SER A 278 -13.09 -6.09 -3.55
N LEU A 279 -12.56 -4.87 -3.65
CA LEU A 279 -13.23 -3.65 -3.21
C LEU A 279 -13.32 -2.63 -4.36
N PRO A 280 -14.44 -1.90 -4.45
CA PRO A 280 -14.58 -0.80 -5.40
C PRO A 280 -13.86 0.45 -4.89
N CYS A 281 -14.01 1.55 -5.64
CA CYS A 281 -13.68 2.88 -5.17
C CYS A 281 -14.37 3.17 -3.82
N ALA A 282 -13.67 3.85 -2.91
CA ALA A 282 -14.20 4.21 -1.59
C ALA A 282 -15.48 5.06 -1.65
N ALA A 283 -15.69 5.81 -2.74
CA ALA A 283 -16.91 6.58 -3.00
C ALA A 283 -18.08 5.73 -3.53
N GLY A 284 -17.92 4.41 -3.71
CA GLY A 284 -18.97 3.52 -4.21
C GLY A 284 -19.26 3.68 -5.72
N CYS A 285 -18.30 4.18 -6.50
CA CYS A 285 -18.47 4.32 -7.94
C CYS A 285 -18.71 2.96 -8.64
N PRO A 286 -19.56 2.89 -9.68
CA PRO A 286 -19.73 1.69 -10.47
C PRO A 286 -18.44 1.31 -11.21
N ASP A 287 -18.31 0.01 -11.56
CA ASP A 287 -17.23 -0.55 -12.37
C ASP A 287 -15.79 -0.21 -11.91
N SER A 288 -15.63 -0.01 -10.61
CA SER A 288 -14.38 0.48 -10.02
C SER A 288 -13.64 -0.54 -9.15
N LEU A 289 -13.97 -1.82 -9.31
CA LEU A 289 -13.33 -2.92 -8.60
C LEU A 289 -11.83 -3.00 -8.91
N ILE A 290 -11.03 -3.18 -7.87
CA ILE A 290 -9.59 -3.39 -7.99
C ILE A 290 -9.36 -4.77 -8.61
N LYS A 291 -8.90 -4.80 -9.86
CA LYS A 291 -8.67 -6.05 -10.61
C LYS A 291 -7.41 -6.78 -10.18
N GLU A 292 -6.37 -6.04 -9.81
CA GLU A 292 -5.09 -6.59 -9.36
C GLU A 292 -5.09 -6.73 -7.82
N VAL A 293 -5.42 -7.92 -7.33
CA VAL A 293 -5.56 -8.22 -5.89
C VAL A 293 -4.28 -8.04 -5.09
N HIS A 294 -3.10 -7.99 -5.74
CA HIS A 294 -1.84 -7.72 -5.06
C HIS A 294 -1.77 -6.32 -4.43
N HIS A 295 -2.65 -5.38 -4.81
CA HIS A 295 -2.78 -4.09 -4.12
C HIS A 295 -3.15 -4.24 -2.65
N PHE A 296 -3.91 -5.28 -2.28
CA PHE A 296 -4.26 -5.53 -0.88
C PHE A 296 -3.05 -5.93 -0.02
N ARG A 297 -1.88 -6.21 -0.60
CA ARG A 297 -0.64 -6.43 0.19
C ARG A 297 -0.18 -5.19 0.95
N VAL A 298 -0.66 -3.99 0.56
CA VAL A 298 -0.45 -2.76 1.33
C VAL A 298 -0.98 -2.85 2.75
N LEU A 299 -1.92 -3.75 3.03
CA LEU A 299 -2.45 -4.04 4.37
C LEU A 299 -1.38 -4.56 5.36
N GLY A 300 -0.24 -5.05 4.87
CA GLY A 300 0.73 -5.79 5.68
C GLY A 300 0.40 -7.29 5.76
N GLU A 301 1.34 -8.09 6.27
CA GLU A 301 1.25 -9.57 6.24
C GLU A 301 0.03 -10.09 7.00
N GLU A 302 -0.20 -9.64 8.24
CA GLU A 302 -1.30 -10.12 9.09
C GLU A 302 -2.69 -9.89 8.45
N GLN A 303 -2.95 -8.66 7.99
CA GLN A 303 -4.23 -8.29 7.42
C GLN A 303 -4.43 -8.87 6.01
N TYR A 304 -3.34 -9.02 5.24
CA TYR A 304 -3.40 -9.67 3.93
C TYR A 304 -3.69 -11.16 4.06
N GLU A 305 -3.15 -11.86 5.07
CA GLU A 305 -3.49 -13.25 5.34
C GLU A 305 -4.98 -13.41 5.71
N ARG A 306 -5.54 -12.48 6.50
CA ARG A 306 -6.99 -12.46 6.78
C ARG A 306 -7.80 -12.28 5.49
N TYR A 307 -7.38 -11.37 4.61
CA TYR A 307 -7.99 -11.21 3.29
C TYR A 307 -7.89 -12.50 2.43
N GLN A 308 -6.76 -13.22 2.45
CA GLN A 308 -6.63 -14.47 1.71
C GLN A 308 -7.57 -15.57 2.22
N ARG A 309 -7.85 -15.60 3.52
CA ARG A 309 -8.80 -16.54 4.15
C ARG A 309 -10.26 -16.15 3.93
N TYR A 310 -10.53 -14.89 3.59
CA TYR A 310 -11.87 -14.33 3.44
C TYR A 310 -12.79 -15.17 2.56
N ALA A 311 -12.31 -15.63 1.40
CA ALA A 311 -13.11 -16.45 0.49
C ALA A 311 -13.54 -17.79 1.10
N ALA A 312 -12.64 -18.43 1.84
CA ALA A 312 -12.94 -19.68 2.53
C ALA A 312 -13.93 -19.45 3.69
N GLU A 313 -13.78 -18.34 4.41
CA GLU A 313 -14.71 -17.94 5.47
C GLU A 313 -16.12 -17.66 4.93
N GLU A 314 -16.23 -16.94 3.81
CA GLU A 314 -17.54 -16.66 3.18
C GLU A 314 -18.23 -17.92 2.70
N CYS A 315 -17.49 -18.83 2.05
CA CYS A 315 -18.01 -20.14 1.65
C CYS A 315 -18.55 -20.92 2.87
N LEU A 316 -17.79 -20.92 3.96
CA LEU A 316 -18.20 -21.56 5.21
C LEU A 316 -19.47 -20.95 5.81
N LEU A 317 -19.58 -19.62 5.82
CA LEU A 317 -20.78 -18.94 6.31
C LEU A 317 -22.00 -19.23 5.44
N GLN A 318 -21.85 -19.31 4.11
CA GLN A 318 -22.93 -19.70 3.20
C GLN A 318 -23.42 -21.14 3.43
N MET A 319 -22.53 -22.02 3.91
CA MET A 319 -22.88 -23.37 4.33
C MET A 319 -23.51 -23.45 5.73
N GLY A 320 -23.75 -22.31 6.40
CA GLY A 320 -24.28 -22.26 7.77
C GLY A 320 -23.22 -22.46 8.87
N GLY A 321 -21.94 -22.41 8.51
CA GLY A 321 -20.84 -22.45 9.47
C GLY A 321 -20.70 -21.17 10.29
N VAL A 322 -19.81 -21.20 11.27
CA VAL A 322 -19.48 -20.07 12.14
C VAL A 322 -17.97 -19.88 12.26
N LEU A 323 -17.51 -18.65 12.47
CA LEU A 323 -16.11 -18.36 12.75
C LEU A 323 -15.85 -18.35 14.26
N CYS A 324 -14.67 -18.80 14.66
CA CYS A 324 -14.22 -18.68 16.03
C CYS A 324 -14.04 -17.19 16.40
N PRO A 325 -14.70 -16.70 17.47
CA PRO A 325 -14.62 -15.30 17.89
C PRO A 325 -13.33 -14.97 18.66
N ALA A 326 -12.52 -15.98 19.03
CA ALA A 326 -11.30 -15.79 19.78
C ALA A 326 -10.29 -14.93 18.99
N PRO A 327 -9.68 -13.89 19.63
CA PRO A 327 -8.69 -13.03 18.98
C PRO A 327 -7.57 -13.83 18.33
N GLY A 328 -7.28 -13.54 17.06
CA GLY A 328 -6.20 -14.19 16.31
C GLY A 328 -6.47 -15.62 15.81
N CYS A 329 -7.58 -16.26 16.21
CA CYS A 329 -7.93 -17.60 15.72
C CYS A 329 -8.67 -17.55 14.37
N GLY A 330 -9.91 -17.05 14.38
CA GLY A 330 -10.75 -16.96 13.17
C GLY A 330 -11.01 -18.30 12.46
N ALA A 331 -10.80 -19.44 13.13
CA ALA A 331 -11.02 -20.75 12.54
C ALA A 331 -12.48 -20.93 12.11
N GLY A 332 -12.69 -21.46 10.90
CA GLY A 332 -14.01 -21.78 10.40
C GLY A 332 -14.52 -23.11 10.93
N LEU A 333 -15.70 -23.11 11.51
CA LEU A 333 -16.34 -24.26 12.17
C LEU A 333 -17.68 -24.57 11.48
N LEU A 334 -17.96 -25.84 11.23
CA LEU A 334 -19.25 -26.32 10.74
C LEU A 334 -19.91 -27.16 11.84
N PRO A 335 -20.55 -26.53 12.84
CA PRO A 335 -21.24 -27.24 13.90
C PRO A 335 -22.47 -27.98 13.35
N GLU A 336 -22.86 -29.08 14.00
CA GLU A 336 -24.16 -29.72 13.73
C GLU A 336 -25.31 -28.72 14.00
N GLU A 337 -26.42 -28.90 13.28
CA GLU A 337 -27.54 -27.94 13.30
C GLU A 337 -28.04 -27.65 14.74
N ASN A 338 -28.22 -26.37 15.06
CA ASN A 338 -28.76 -25.86 16.32
C ASN A 338 -27.91 -26.11 17.59
N LEU A 339 -26.62 -26.42 17.47
CA LEU A 339 -25.73 -26.47 18.63
C LEU A 339 -25.43 -25.07 19.19
N ARG A 340 -25.92 -24.81 20.39
CA ARG A 340 -25.63 -23.56 21.12
C ARG A 340 -24.23 -23.53 21.75
N ARG A 341 -23.71 -24.68 22.15
CA ARG A 341 -22.34 -24.83 22.67
C ARG A 341 -21.42 -25.19 21.53
N ILE A 342 -20.57 -24.26 21.10
CA ILE A 342 -19.62 -24.48 20.00
C ILE A 342 -18.22 -24.47 20.58
N GLN A 343 -17.43 -25.50 20.28
CA GLN A 343 -16.04 -25.61 20.69
C GLN A 343 -15.14 -25.50 19.46
N CYS A 344 -14.17 -24.59 19.51
CA CYS A 344 -13.12 -24.52 18.52
C CYS A 344 -12.11 -25.66 18.78
N GLU A 345 -12.32 -26.81 18.14
CA GLU A 345 -11.51 -28.00 18.39
C GLU A 345 -10.05 -27.83 17.95
N LEU A 346 -9.13 -28.30 18.79
CA LEU A 346 -7.68 -28.33 18.54
C LEU A 346 -7.25 -29.40 17.52
N GLY A 347 -8.17 -29.84 16.66
CA GLY A 347 -7.88 -30.82 15.60
C GLY A 347 -6.83 -30.27 14.63
N ASP A 348 -5.77 -31.04 14.39
CA ASP A 348 -4.65 -30.71 13.50
C ASP A 348 -3.91 -29.38 13.80
N GLY A 349 -4.04 -28.84 15.03
CA GLY A 349 -3.32 -27.65 15.48
C GLY A 349 -3.87 -26.31 14.96
N LEU A 350 -5.09 -26.28 14.42
CA LEU A 350 -5.70 -25.08 13.82
C LEU A 350 -6.72 -24.36 14.72
N GLY A 351 -7.36 -25.06 15.66
CA GLY A 351 -8.29 -24.44 16.61
C GLY A 351 -7.62 -23.90 17.87
N CYS A 352 -8.31 -23.04 18.62
CA CYS A 352 -7.80 -22.42 19.84
C CYS A 352 -8.34 -23.03 21.14
N GLY A 353 -9.27 -23.99 21.07
CA GLY A 353 -9.91 -24.59 22.24
C GLY A 353 -11.03 -23.74 22.87
N PHE A 354 -11.27 -22.52 22.38
CA PHE A 354 -12.28 -21.62 22.93
C PHE A 354 -13.70 -22.20 22.76
N VAL A 355 -14.47 -22.18 23.84
CA VAL A 355 -15.87 -22.63 23.86
C VAL A 355 -16.77 -21.43 23.98
N PHE A 356 -17.64 -21.25 22.99
CA PHE A 356 -18.47 -20.05 22.85
C PHE A 356 -19.92 -20.39 22.52
N CYS A 357 -20.79 -19.43 22.76
CA CYS A 357 -22.19 -19.53 22.43
C CYS A 357 -22.42 -19.31 20.93
N GLY A 358 -23.11 -20.24 20.25
CA GLY A 358 -23.48 -20.10 18.85
C GLY A 358 -24.36 -18.89 18.54
N ASP A 359 -25.06 -18.38 19.54
CA ASP A 359 -25.92 -17.20 19.43
C ASP A 359 -25.17 -15.89 19.62
N CYS A 360 -24.73 -15.57 20.83
CA CYS A 360 -24.07 -14.30 21.13
C CYS A 360 -22.59 -14.24 20.74
N LYS A 361 -21.97 -15.37 20.41
CA LYS A 361 -20.52 -15.51 20.14
C LYS A 361 -19.61 -15.13 21.32
N GLU A 362 -20.17 -14.95 22.52
CA GLU A 362 -19.43 -14.78 23.77
C GLU A 362 -19.00 -16.13 24.36
N GLU A 363 -18.20 -16.10 25.44
CA GLU A 363 -17.87 -17.29 26.23
C GLU A 363 -19.15 -18.09 26.57
N TYR A 364 -19.07 -19.41 26.45
CA TYR A 364 -20.24 -20.27 26.63
C TYR A 364 -20.86 -20.08 28.02
N HIS A 365 -22.16 -19.86 28.04
CA HIS A 365 -22.93 -19.65 29.24
C HIS A 365 -24.24 -20.43 29.18
N GLU A 366 -24.76 -20.80 30.36
CA GLU A 366 -26.09 -21.39 30.51
C GLU A 366 -27.11 -20.27 30.78
N GLY A 367 -28.35 -20.40 30.27
CA GLY A 367 -29.39 -19.37 30.40
C GLY A 367 -29.54 -18.44 29.19
N GLU A 368 -30.30 -17.36 29.29
CA GLU A 368 -30.53 -16.41 28.18
C GLU A 368 -29.26 -15.60 27.85
N CYS A 369 -29.02 -15.31 26.56
CA CYS A 369 -27.95 -14.38 26.18
C CYS A 369 -28.31 -12.99 26.70
N ARG A 370 -27.41 -12.37 27.49
CA ARG A 370 -27.58 -10.98 27.92
C ARG A 370 -27.64 -10.08 26.68
N GLN A 371 -28.85 -9.57 26.41
CA GLN A 371 -29.24 -8.61 25.37
C GLN A 371 -28.48 -8.70 24.04
N ARG A 372 -28.96 -9.62 23.20
CA ARG A 372 -29.01 -9.39 21.75
C ARG A 372 -30.09 -8.34 21.48
N ASN A 373 -29.73 -7.07 21.37
CA ASN A 373 -30.35 -6.31 20.28
C ASN A 373 -29.50 -6.61 19.06
N SER A 374 -29.90 -7.64 18.32
CA SER A 374 -29.47 -7.78 16.94
C SER A 374 -29.68 -6.41 16.28
N PRO A 375 -28.68 -5.80 15.60
CA PRO A 375 -29.05 -4.80 14.63
C PRO A 375 -30.01 -5.52 13.69
N ALA A 376 -31.25 -5.04 13.64
CA ALA A 376 -32.24 -5.53 12.71
C ALA A 376 -31.55 -5.63 11.34
N ALA A 377 -31.68 -6.79 10.70
CA ALA A 377 -31.53 -6.89 9.25
C ALA A 377 -32.49 -5.84 8.66
N GLY A 378 -31.96 -4.66 8.32
CA GLY A 378 -32.76 -3.47 8.02
C GLY A 378 -32.19 -2.13 8.50
N GLY A 379 -31.19 -2.11 9.39
CA GLY A 379 -30.43 -0.89 9.64
C GLY A 379 -29.59 -0.55 8.41
N ALA A 380 -29.87 0.57 7.74
CA ALA A 380 -29.03 1.07 6.65
C ALA A 380 -27.57 1.05 7.11
N VAL A 381 -26.77 0.20 6.47
CA VAL A 381 -25.34 0.10 6.75
C VAL A 381 -24.74 1.48 6.48
N GLN A 382 -24.44 2.24 7.52
CA GLN A 382 -23.59 3.43 7.42
C GLN A 382 -22.14 2.96 7.21
N GLY A 383 -21.92 2.36 6.04
CA GLY A 383 -20.60 2.00 5.56
C GLY A 383 -19.79 3.26 5.31
N TYR A 384 -18.48 3.09 5.18
CA TYR A 384 -17.52 4.16 4.92
C TYR A 384 -18.09 5.33 4.09
N VAL A 385 -18.40 6.46 4.75
CA VAL A 385 -19.06 7.61 4.11
C VAL A 385 -18.01 8.62 3.71
N VAL A 386 -17.80 8.72 2.41
CA VAL A 386 -16.99 9.78 1.80
C VAL A 386 -17.82 11.07 1.72
N ASP A 387 -17.19 12.18 2.07
CA ASP A 387 -17.77 13.51 1.90
C ASP A 387 -17.86 13.91 0.41
N GLU A 388 -19.00 14.44 -0.04
CA GLU A 388 -19.23 14.77 -1.45
C GLU A 388 -18.26 15.87 -1.97
N GLU A 389 -17.92 16.84 -1.13
CA GLU A 389 -16.98 17.91 -1.50
C GLU A 389 -15.54 17.37 -1.58
N ALA A 390 -15.17 16.48 -0.67
CA ALA A 390 -13.89 15.76 -0.73
C ALA A 390 -13.79 14.89 -2.00
N ALA A 391 -14.87 14.19 -2.38
CA ALA A 391 -14.94 13.42 -3.63
C ALA A 391 -14.75 14.29 -4.88
N LEU A 392 -15.33 15.49 -4.90
CA LEU A 392 -15.13 16.44 -5.99
C LEU A 392 -13.67 16.89 -6.13
N LYS A 393 -12.97 17.14 -5.02
CA LYS A 393 -11.57 17.61 -5.01
C LYS A 393 -10.55 16.49 -5.24
N ALA A 394 -10.90 15.26 -4.90
CA ALA A 394 -10.00 14.10 -4.98
C ALA A 394 -9.98 13.43 -6.37
N ARG A 395 -10.29 14.16 -7.45
CA ARG A 395 -10.30 13.63 -8.82
C ARG A 395 -8.94 13.78 -9.47
N TRP A 396 -8.36 12.69 -9.96
CA TRP A 396 -7.03 12.72 -10.57
C TRP A 396 -6.94 13.62 -11.81
N GLU A 397 -8.04 13.75 -12.56
CA GLU A 397 -8.10 14.44 -13.87
C GLU A 397 -8.56 15.90 -13.83
N GLN A 398 -8.71 16.50 -12.64
CA GLN A 398 -9.24 17.87 -12.52
C GLN A 398 -8.35 18.99 -13.11
N ALA A 399 -7.09 18.69 -13.47
CA ALA A 399 -6.19 19.63 -14.13
C ALA A 399 -6.49 19.74 -15.65
N SER A 400 -7.70 20.16 -16.03
CA SER A 400 -8.07 20.33 -17.44
C SER A 400 -7.77 21.73 -18.01
N LEU A 401 -7.14 22.66 -17.27
CA LEU A 401 -6.88 24.02 -17.79
C LEU A 401 -5.52 24.63 -17.45
N GLU A 402 -4.83 24.21 -16.38
CA GLU A 402 -3.61 24.93 -15.93
C GLU A 402 -2.30 24.22 -16.25
N THR A 403 -2.32 22.92 -16.54
CA THR A 403 -1.11 22.28 -17.08
C THR A 403 -1.14 22.44 -18.60
N ILE A 404 -0.69 23.61 -19.06
CA ILE A 404 0.09 23.65 -20.28
C ILE A 404 1.29 22.73 -19.99
N GLU A 405 1.12 21.42 -20.15
CA GLU A 405 2.27 20.56 -20.36
C GLU A 405 3.01 21.24 -21.51
N GLU A 406 4.27 21.59 -21.27
CA GLU A 406 5.17 22.02 -22.32
C GLU A 406 5.26 20.86 -23.32
N THR A 407 4.29 20.73 -24.24
CA THR A 407 4.22 19.64 -25.23
C THR A 407 5.50 19.57 -26.03
N THR A 408 6.23 20.70 -26.05
CA THR A 408 7.50 20.88 -26.71
C THR A 408 8.59 21.25 -25.70
N ARG A 409 9.72 20.56 -25.75
CA ARG A 409 10.95 20.91 -25.01
C ARG A 409 12.17 20.96 -25.91
N PRO A 410 13.13 21.86 -25.66
CA PRO A 410 14.35 21.94 -26.45
C PRO A 410 15.26 20.73 -26.18
N CYS A 411 15.84 20.16 -27.24
CA CYS A 411 16.87 19.13 -27.13
C CYS A 411 18.07 19.64 -26.30
N PRO A 412 18.51 18.94 -25.24
CA PRO A 412 19.62 19.40 -24.38
C PRO A 412 20.94 19.64 -25.11
N LYS A 413 21.14 19.00 -26.28
CA LYS A 413 22.37 19.08 -27.05
C LYS A 413 22.35 20.14 -28.17
N CYS A 414 21.20 20.40 -28.78
CA CYS A 414 21.11 21.26 -29.97
C CYS A 414 19.98 22.29 -29.94
N SER A 415 19.24 22.34 -28.83
CA SER A 415 18.14 23.26 -28.55
C SER A 415 16.97 23.26 -29.54
N VAL A 416 16.94 22.31 -30.49
CA VAL A 416 15.80 22.12 -31.40
C VAL A 416 14.59 21.70 -30.57
N PRO A 417 13.42 22.33 -30.75
CA PRO A 417 12.19 21.92 -30.09
C PRO A 417 11.80 20.49 -30.50
N VAL A 418 11.53 19.65 -29.51
CA VAL A 418 11.06 18.26 -29.67
C VAL A 418 9.73 18.12 -28.95
N GLU A 419 8.73 17.59 -29.64
CA GLU A 419 7.41 17.34 -29.10
C GLU A 419 7.32 15.95 -28.43
N LYS A 420 6.66 15.87 -27.28
CA LYS A 420 6.37 14.60 -26.60
C LYS A 420 5.10 13.97 -27.17
N ASN A 421 5.25 12.86 -27.87
CA ASN A 421 4.14 12.07 -28.41
C ASN A 421 3.88 10.84 -27.53
N GLY A 422 2.88 10.93 -26.64
CA GLY A 422 2.47 9.85 -25.74
C GLY A 422 3.23 9.83 -24.40
N GLY A 423 3.09 8.76 -23.62
CA GLY A 423 3.62 8.67 -22.25
C GLY A 423 5.09 8.29 -22.13
N CYS A 424 5.79 7.95 -23.21
CA CYS A 424 7.20 7.53 -23.16
C CYS A 424 8.13 8.71 -22.83
N MET A 425 9.08 8.50 -21.91
CA MET A 425 10.07 9.51 -21.50
C MET A 425 11.40 9.42 -22.26
N HIS A 426 11.58 8.39 -23.10
CA HIS A 426 12.74 8.23 -23.98
C HIS A 426 12.55 9.03 -25.27
N MET A 427 13.26 10.15 -25.37
CA MET A 427 13.17 11.09 -26.49
C MET A 427 14.38 10.94 -27.41
N VAL A 428 14.14 11.02 -28.72
CA VAL A 428 15.20 11.03 -29.73
C VAL A 428 15.11 12.33 -30.53
N CYS A 429 16.20 13.08 -30.62
CA CYS A 429 16.24 14.32 -31.38
C CYS A 429 16.00 14.04 -32.88
N PRO A 430 14.98 14.66 -33.52
CA PRO A 430 14.64 14.40 -34.93
C PRO A 430 15.69 14.95 -35.90
N ARG A 431 16.54 15.90 -35.45
CA ARG A 431 17.61 16.46 -36.28
C ARG A 431 18.65 15.37 -36.59
N ALA A 432 18.78 15.03 -37.87
CA ALA A 432 19.67 13.95 -38.35
C ALA A 432 21.14 14.11 -37.93
N GLN A 433 21.63 15.34 -37.78
CA GLN A 433 22.99 15.64 -37.31
C GLN A 433 23.18 15.47 -35.79
N CYS A 434 22.09 15.47 -35.02
CA CYS A 434 22.13 15.41 -33.57
C CYS A 434 21.81 13.99 -33.07
N ARG A 435 20.62 13.46 -33.41
CA ARG A 435 20.10 12.15 -32.98
C ARG A 435 20.33 11.81 -31.50
N PHE A 436 20.42 12.83 -30.64
CA PHE A 436 20.69 12.65 -29.23
C PHE A 436 19.48 12.00 -28.54
N GLU A 437 19.75 10.96 -27.76
CA GLU A 437 18.76 10.25 -26.97
C GLU A 437 18.77 10.76 -25.53
N TRP A 438 17.63 11.21 -25.02
CA TRP A 438 17.57 11.91 -23.75
C TRP A 438 16.25 11.64 -23.00
N CYS A 439 16.27 11.88 -21.69
CA CYS A 439 15.09 11.72 -20.84
C CYS A 439 14.27 13.01 -20.79
N TRP A 440 12.98 12.95 -21.09
CA TRP A 440 12.06 14.09 -21.05
C TRP A 440 11.99 14.80 -19.69
N LEU A 441 12.02 14.02 -18.61
CA LEU A 441 11.92 14.50 -17.22
C LEU A 441 13.27 15.07 -16.74
N CYS A 442 14.34 14.27 -16.84
CA CYS A 442 15.65 14.62 -16.27
C CYS A 442 16.49 15.56 -17.15
N ARG A 443 16.17 15.68 -18.45
CA ARG A 443 16.96 16.45 -19.45
C ARG A 443 18.43 16.02 -19.58
N VAL A 444 18.74 14.77 -19.22
CA VAL A 444 20.07 14.14 -19.36
C VAL A 444 20.05 13.07 -20.46
N GLU A 445 21.24 12.58 -20.84
CA GLU A 445 21.38 11.45 -21.76
C GLU A 445 20.61 10.22 -21.26
N TRP A 446 19.92 9.54 -22.18
CA TRP A 446 19.10 8.38 -21.84
C TRP A 446 19.95 7.26 -21.22
N ASN A 447 19.54 6.81 -20.04
CA ASN A 447 20.32 5.86 -19.25
C ASN A 447 19.42 4.85 -18.51
N ARG A 448 20.06 3.84 -17.91
CA ARG A 448 19.36 2.73 -17.22
C ARG A 448 18.60 3.17 -15.97
N GLU A 449 18.95 4.30 -15.36
CA GLU A 449 18.24 4.84 -14.21
C GLU A 449 16.93 5.48 -14.65
N CYS A 450 16.94 6.31 -15.69
CA CYS A 450 15.73 6.88 -16.30
C CYS A 450 14.78 5.78 -16.80
N MET A 451 15.34 4.81 -17.52
CA MET A 451 14.60 3.63 -18.00
C MET A 451 13.96 2.83 -16.85
N GLY A 452 14.64 2.74 -15.70
CA GLY A 452 14.15 2.02 -14.55
C GLY A 452 13.08 2.76 -13.76
N ASN A 453 13.33 4.04 -13.49
CA ASN A 453 12.55 4.81 -12.53
C ASN A 453 11.30 5.42 -13.18
N HIS A 454 11.38 5.83 -14.45
CA HIS A 454 10.30 6.58 -15.11
C HIS A 454 10.34 6.43 -16.64
N TRP A 455 10.29 5.18 -17.14
CA TRP A 455 10.26 4.93 -18.58
C TRP A 455 9.06 5.59 -19.25
N PHE A 456 7.90 5.55 -18.58
CA PHE A 456 6.70 6.28 -18.95
C PHE A 456 6.11 6.95 -17.72
N GLY A 457 5.18 7.90 -17.94
CA GLY A 457 4.51 8.64 -16.88
C GLY A 457 3.41 9.55 -17.39
#